data_AF-A0A355U388-F1
#
_entry.id   AF-A0A355U388-F1
#
_cell.length_a   1.000
_cell.length_b   1.000
_cell.length_c   1.000
_cell.angle_alpha   90.00
_cell.angle_beta   90.00
_cell.angle_gamma   90.00
#
_symmetry.space_group_name_H-M   'P 1'
#
loop_
_entity.id
_entity.type
_entity.pdbx_description
1 polymer ?
#
loop_
_entity_poly.entity_id
_entity_poly.type
_entity_poly.pdbx_seq_one_letter_code
_entity_poly.pdbx_strand_id
1 'polypeptide(L)'
;MAVAGFRAINATMQNTWQLLNFLKNAERRQLILNSVTEFKQAKDGGIVNTMVLTYQALHDYYRFGNKRLNKLRECVKKRAEAFEKLTNEEKEKSFNAMRDKLLDNVLKMQLTDDFIIHLIKTLGVKGKCRTTAEMAISYMYVMTMMSLWEDFKFKKDDIQFLQKKIKEYVFVIKENDDINICSFMKCLKLECGWRFKSLDRYEKEYGKIDIGPKHAIYELTI
;
A
#
# COMPACT_ATOMS: atom_id res chain seq x y z
N MET A 1 16.46 12.14 -52.82
CA MET A 1 16.30 10.80 -52.20
C MET A 1 16.71 10.70 -50.72
N ALA A 2 17.35 11.70 -50.10
CA ALA A 2 17.82 11.59 -48.69
C ALA A 2 16.78 11.89 -47.59
N VAL A 3 15.64 12.53 -47.89
CA VAL A 3 14.67 13.00 -46.88
C VAL A 3 13.72 11.89 -46.38
N ALA A 4 13.48 10.85 -47.19
CA ALA A 4 12.60 9.73 -46.84
C ALA A 4 13.23 8.78 -45.81
N GLY A 5 14.55 8.56 -45.89
CA GLY A 5 15.29 7.69 -44.95
C GLY A 5 15.34 8.26 -43.52
N PHE A 6 15.46 9.58 -43.37
CA PHE A 6 15.56 10.21 -42.05
C PHE A 6 14.23 10.19 -41.27
N ARG A 7 13.09 10.32 -41.96
CA ARG A 7 11.75 10.20 -41.34
C ARG A 7 11.43 8.75 -40.92
N ALA A 8 11.84 7.77 -41.73
CA ALA A 8 11.67 6.35 -41.41
C ALA A 8 12.53 5.93 -40.19
N ILE A 9 13.77 6.39 -40.10
CA ILE A 9 14.64 6.15 -38.95
C ILE A 9 14.06 6.77 -37.68
N ASN A 10 13.58 8.02 -37.74
CA ASN A 10 12.98 8.69 -36.57
C ASN A 10 11.70 7.98 -36.07
N ALA A 11 10.80 7.56 -36.98
CA ALA A 11 9.60 6.81 -36.61
C ALA A 11 9.95 5.43 -36.01
N THR A 12 10.98 4.77 -36.54
CA THR A 12 11.45 3.47 -36.04
C THR A 12 12.09 3.63 -34.66
N MET A 13 12.90 4.67 -34.43
CA MET A 13 13.48 4.96 -33.12
C MET A 13 12.42 5.35 -32.08
N GLN A 14 11.41 6.15 -32.45
CA GLN A 14 10.27 6.45 -31.56
C GLN A 14 9.48 5.20 -31.18
N ASN A 15 9.19 4.32 -32.15
CA ASN A 15 8.51 3.05 -31.88
C ASN A 15 9.36 2.12 -31.01
N THR A 16 10.68 2.09 -31.22
CA THR A 16 11.61 1.28 -30.42
C THR A 16 11.72 1.80 -28.99
N TRP A 17 11.71 3.13 -28.80
CA TRP A 17 11.74 3.76 -27.48
C TRP A 17 10.42 3.55 -26.72
N GLN A 18 9.28 3.63 -27.41
CA GLN A 18 7.97 3.29 -26.85
C GLN A 18 7.87 1.80 -26.48
N LEU A 19 8.37 0.90 -27.32
CA LEU A 19 8.46 -0.53 -27.03
C LEU A 19 9.40 -0.82 -25.86
N LEU A 20 10.56 -0.17 -25.77
CA LEU A 20 11.48 -0.31 -24.66
C LEU A 20 10.88 0.19 -23.34
N ASN A 21 10.14 1.29 -23.36
CA ASN A 21 9.41 1.75 -22.18
C ASN A 21 8.25 0.82 -21.82
N PHE A 22 7.52 0.32 -22.82
CA PHE A 22 6.46 -0.66 -22.60
C PHE A 22 7.02 -1.96 -21.99
N LEU A 23 8.16 -2.47 -22.47
CA LEU A 23 8.82 -3.65 -21.95
C LEU A 23 9.41 -3.40 -20.56
N LYS A 24 10.05 -2.25 -20.30
CA LYS A 24 10.51 -1.85 -18.96
C LYS A 24 9.35 -1.73 -17.96
N ASN A 25 8.20 -1.21 -18.40
CA ASN A 25 7.02 -1.06 -17.57
C ASN A 25 6.33 -2.41 -17.35
N ALA A 26 6.32 -3.30 -18.35
CA ALA A 26 5.85 -4.67 -18.22
C ALA A 26 6.73 -5.48 -17.26
N GLU A 27 8.06 -5.38 -17.37
CA GLU A 27 9.00 -5.99 -16.44
C GLU A 27 8.84 -5.43 -15.03
N ARG A 28 8.69 -4.11 -14.85
CA ARG A 28 8.42 -3.49 -13.54
C ARG A 28 7.09 -3.88 -12.93
N ARG A 29 6.02 -4.01 -13.74
CA ARG A 29 4.71 -4.51 -13.27
C ARG A 29 4.81 -5.97 -12.87
N GLN A 30 5.53 -6.78 -13.65
CA GLN A 30 5.86 -8.16 -13.31
C GLN A 30 6.72 -8.23 -12.04
N LEU A 31 7.57 -7.25 -11.77
CA LEU A 31 8.39 -7.12 -10.57
C LEU A 31 7.60 -6.73 -9.32
N ILE A 32 6.60 -5.86 -9.44
CA ILE A 32 5.62 -5.60 -8.36
C ILE A 32 4.86 -6.90 -8.07
N LEU A 33 4.37 -7.59 -9.11
CA LEU A 33 3.79 -8.93 -9.01
C LEU A 33 4.76 -9.96 -8.38
N ASN A 34 6.06 -9.86 -8.64
CA ASN A 34 7.08 -10.74 -8.08
C ASN A 34 7.35 -10.42 -6.60
N SER A 35 7.39 -9.15 -6.21
CA SER A 35 7.43 -8.73 -4.80
C SER A 35 6.15 -9.12 -4.04
N VAL A 36 5.01 -9.17 -4.73
CA VAL A 36 3.74 -9.65 -4.20
C VAL A 36 3.69 -11.17 -4.07
N THR A 37 4.32 -11.91 -4.99
CA THR A 37 4.48 -13.37 -4.90
C THR A 37 5.55 -13.79 -3.89
N GLU A 38 6.43 -12.89 -3.46
CA GLU A 38 7.43 -13.13 -2.40
C GLU A 38 6.97 -12.80 -0.98
N PHE A 39 5.85 -12.10 -0.81
CA PHE A 39 5.01 -12.39 0.36
C PHE A 39 4.59 -13.84 0.18
N LYS A 40 5.28 -14.76 0.88
CA LYS A 40 5.12 -16.23 0.76
C LYS A 40 3.65 -16.69 0.70
N GLN A 41 2.70 -15.84 1.12
CA GLN A 41 1.27 -15.97 0.93
C GLN A 41 0.64 -14.60 0.60
N ALA A 42 -0.34 -14.54 -0.31
CA ALA A 42 -1.07 -13.31 -0.69
C ALA A 42 -1.67 -12.54 0.51
N LYS A 43 -1.92 -13.26 1.62
CA LYS A 43 -2.28 -12.71 2.94
C LYS A 43 -1.26 -11.69 3.45
N ASP A 44 0.03 -12.05 3.46
CA ASP A 44 1.09 -11.23 4.03
C ASP A 44 1.30 -9.95 3.20
N GLY A 45 1.12 -10.06 1.88
CA GLY A 45 1.16 -8.90 0.98
C GLY A 45 0.04 -7.91 1.24
N GLY A 46 -1.18 -8.40 1.42
CA GLY A 46 -2.32 -7.55 1.80
C GLY A 46 -2.08 -6.80 3.11
N ILE A 47 -1.60 -7.49 4.14
CA ILE A 47 -1.31 -6.88 5.46
C ILE A 47 -0.23 -5.81 5.35
N VAL A 48 0.92 -6.14 4.76
CA VAL A 48 2.09 -5.25 4.74
C VAL A 48 1.82 -4.02 3.89
N ASN A 49 1.19 -4.16 2.72
CA ASN A 49 0.85 -3.00 1.90
C ASN A 49 -0.14 -2.07 2.62
N THR A 50 -1.18 -2.63 3.25
CA THR A 50 -2.13 -1.84 4.03
C THR A 50 -1.45 -1.08 5.16
N MET A 51 -0.56 -1.75 5.89
CA MET A 51 0.20 -1.14 6.98
C MET A 51 1.10 0.00 6.48
N VAL A 52 1.89 -0.24 5.42
CA VAL A 52 2.84 0.74 4.88
C VAL A 52 2.12 2.01 4.41
N LEU A 53 1.05 1.87 3.63
CA LEU A 53 0.32 3.02 3.10
C LEU A 53 -0.40 3.80 4.22
N THR A 54 -0.97 3.10 5.19
CA THR A 54 -1.57 3.74 6.37
C THR A 54 -0.53 4.48 7.19
N TYR A 55 0.64 3.88 7.40
CA TYR A 55 1.69 4.47 8.23
C TYR A 55 2.35 5.65 7.55
N GLN A 56 2.54 5.60 6.22
CA GLN A 56 2.97 6.77 5.48
C GLN A 56 1.98 7.92 5.64
N ALA A 57 0.67 7.66 5.49
CA ALA A 57 -0.33 8.72 5.58
C ALA A 57 -0.40 9.32 7.00
N LEU A 58 -0.24 8.49 8.02
CA LEU A 58 -0.12 8.96 9.41
C LEU A 58 1.16 9.76 9.65
N HIS A 59 2.27 9.36 9.04
CA HIS A 59 3.52 10.09 9.11
C HIS A 59 3.38 11.48 8.48
N ASP A 60 2.92 11.52 7.23
CA ASP A 60 2.87 12.73 6.41
C ASP A 60 1.87 13.77 6.96
N TYR A 61 0.68 13.31 7.36
CA TYR A 61 -0.41 14.23 7.70
C TYR A 61 -0.65 14.40 9.20
N TYR A 62 -0.18 13.45 10.03
CA TYR A 62 -0.45 13.45 11.47
C TYR A 62 0.83 13.44 12.32
N ARG A 63 2.01 13.56 11.70
CA ARG A 63 3.32 13.56 12.38
C ARG A 63 3.54 12.31 13.24
N PHE A 64 3.11 11.15 12.74
CA PHE A 64 3.44 9.89 13.37
C PHE A 64 4.88 9.51 13.04
N GLY A 65 5.81 9.86 13.93
CA GLY A 65 7.17 9.31 13.91
C GLY A 65 7.24 7.91 14.51
N ASN A 66 8.46 7.35 14.56
CA ASN A 66 8.75 5.98 15.03
C ASN A 66 7.97 5.57 16.31
N LYS A 67 8.01 6.40 17.36
CA LYS A 67 7.38 6.09 18.65
C LYS A 67 5.86 5.90 18.54
N ARG A 68 5.17 6.77 17.80
CA ARG A 68 3.71 6.72 17.64
C ARG A 68 3.29 5.56 16.73
N LEU A 69 4.04 5.31 15.66
CA LEU A 69 3.81 4.14 14.79
C LEU A 69 4.02 2.82 15.54
N ASN A 70 5.04 2.73 16.38
CA ASN A 70 5.26 1.54 17.21
C ASN A 70 4.13 1.36 18.23
N LYS A 71 3.66 2.43 18.87
CA LYS A 71 2.50 2.36 19.76
C LYS A 71 1.24 1.86 19.02
N LEU A 72 0.99 2.37 17.81
CA LEU A 72 -0.13 1.91 16.98
C LEU A 72 -0.01 0.43 16.62
N ARG A 73 1.19 -0.01 16.21
CA ARG A 73 1.49 -1.42 15.94
C ARG A 73 1.16 -2.31 17.15
N GLU A 74 1.55 -1.90 18.35
CA GLU A 74 1.26 -2.66 19.56
C GLU A 74 -0.25 -2.70 19.89
N CYS A 75 -0.99 -1.61 19.67
CA CYS A 75 -2.46 -1.62 19.79
C CYS A 75 -3.10 -2.62 18.82
N VAL A 76 -2.71 -2.57 17.55
CA VAL A 76 -3.20 -3.50 16.52
C VAL A 76 -2.83 -4.95 16.85
N LYS A 77 -1.58 -5.18 17.28
CA LYS A 77 -1.10 -6.51 17.68
C LYS A 77 -1.91 -7.08 18.84
N LYS A 78 -2.16 -6.31 19.89
CA LYS A 78 -2.98 -6.76 21.04
C LYS A 78 -4.40 -7.14 20.61
N ARG A 79 -5.01 -6.37 19.71
CA ARG A 79 -6.33 -6.70 19.15
C ARG A 79 -6.28 -7.99 18.34
N ALA A 80 -5.27 -8.16 17.50
CA ALA A 80 -5.09 -9.39 16.73
C ALA A 80 -4.86 -10.62 17.63
N GLU A 81 -4.04 -10.51 18.67
CA GLU A 81 -3.81 -11.58 19.66
C GLU A 81 -5.07 -11.93 20.45
N ALA A 82 -5.94 -10.95 20.74
CA ALA A 82 -7.24 -11.22 21.35
C ALA A 82 -8.15 -11.99 20.39
N PHE A 83 -8.16 -11.63 19.10
CA PHE A 83 -8.91 -12.35 18.07
C PHE A 83 -8.44 -13.80 17.91
N GLU A 84 -7.13 -14.07 17.97
CA GLU A 84 -6.61 -15.42 17.78
C GLU A 84 -7.09 -16.45 18.82
N LYS A 85 -7.53 -15.99 20.00
CA LYS A 85 -8.08 -16.85 21.06
C LYS A 85 -9.52 -17.28 20.83
N LEU A 86 -10.20 -16.70 19.84
CA LEU A 86 -11.60 -16.96 19.53
C LEU A 86 -11.74 -18.15 18.55
N THR A 87 -12.89 -18.81 18.57
CA THR A 87 -13.30 -19.74 17.52
C THR A 87 -13.51 -19.02 16.19
N ASN A 88 -13.58 -19.75 15.06
CA ASN A 88 -13.77 -19.13 13.75
C ASN A 88 -15.08 -18.33 13.66
N GLU A 89 -16.18 -18.86 14.22
CA GLU A 89 -17.48 -18.19 14.25
C GLU A 89 -17.42 -16.90 15.09
N GLU A 90 -16.78 -16.95 16.25
CA GLU A 90 -16.57 -15.78 17.10
C GLU A 90 -15.66 -14.74 16.46
N LYS A 91 -14.62 -15.16 15.72
CA LYS A 91 -13.76 -14.25 14.94
C LYS A 91 -14.58 -13.49 13.90
N GLU A 92 -15.40 -14.19 13.13
CA GLU A 92 -16.26 -13.57 12.10
C GLU A 92 -17.24 -12.58 12.73
N LYS A 93 -17.97 -13.01 13.76
CA LYS A 93 -18.93 -12.17 14.47
C LYS A 93 -18.26 -10.92 15.07
N SER A 94 -17.12 -11.09 15.73
CA SER A 94 -16.39 -9.98 16.35
C SER A 94 -15.81 -9.02 15.31
N PHE A 95 -15.34 -9.54 14.17
CA PHE A 95 -14.83 -8.73 13.07
C PHE A 95 -15.94 -7.89 12.44
N ASN A 96 -17.07 -8.53 12.13
CA ASN A 96 -18.24 -7.84 11.55
C ASN A 96 -18.75 -6.76 12.50
N ALA A 97 -18.92 -7.06 13.80
CA ALA A 97 -19.32 -6.07 14.79
C ALA A 97 -18.34 -4.88 14.88
N MET A 98 -17.03 -5.13 14.80
CA MET A 98 -16.01 -4.09 14.78
C MET A 98 -16.10 -3.20 13.53
N ARG A 99 -16.24 -3.82 12.36
CA ARG A 99 -16.37 -3.14 11.08
C ARG A 99 -17.65 -2.30 11.04
N ASP A 100 -18.77 -2.87 11.44
CA ASP A 100 -20.08 -2.22 11.39
C ASP A 100 -20.09 -1.02 12.37
N LYS A 101 -19.55 -1.18 13.57
CA LYS A 101 -19.34 -0.07 14.52
C LYS A 101 -18.53 1.07 13.89
N LEU A 102 -17.47 0.76 13.13
CA LEU A 102 -16.69 1.80 12.45
C LEU A 102 -17.47 2.45 11.31
N LEU A 103 -18.21 1.70 10.50
CA LEU A 103 -19.02 2.21 9.40
C LEU A 103 -20.15 3.14 9.89
N ASP A 104 -20.79 2.78 11.01
CA ASP A 104 -21.87 3.57 11.59
C ASP A 104 -21.38 4.91 12.14
N ASN A 105 -20.11 4.98 12.57
CA ASN A 105 -19.60 6.13 13.33
C ASN A 105 -18.60 6.99 12.56
N VAL A 106 -17.57 6.39 11.96
CA VAL A 106 -16.38 7.11 11.49
C VAL A 106 -15.98 6.83 10.04
N LEU A 107 -16.11 5.59 9.56
CA LEU A 107 -15.68 5.22 8.20
C LEU A 107 -16.72 5.60 7.15
N LYS A 108 -16.24 5.92 5.95
CA LYS A 108 -17.03 5.93 4.72
C LYS A 108 -16.80 4.63 3.97
N MET A 109 -17.88 3.87 3.77
CA MET A 109 -17.86 2.58 3.07
C MET A 109 -17.22 2.69 1.68
N GLN A 110 -17.63 3.69 0.89
CA GLN A 110 -17.09 3.91 -0.46
C GLN A 110 -15.56 4.09 -0.47
N LEU A 111 -14.99 4.79 0.51
CA LEU A 111 -13.53 4.98 0.57
C LEU A 111 -12.80 3.70 0.99
N THR A 112 -13.42 2.89 1.86
CA THR A 112 -12.91 1.58 2.24
C THR A 112 -12.90 0.64 1.02
N ASP A 113 -14.02 0.56 0.30
CA ASP A 113 -14.17 -0.32 -0.86
C ASP A 113 -13.23 0.08 -2.00
N ASP A 114 -13.17 1.37 -2.32
CA ASP A 114 -12.24 1.89 -3.33
C ASP A 114 -10.80 1.52 -3.00
N PHE A 115 -10.39 1.70 -1.75
CA PHE A 115 -9.03 1.37 -1.30
C PHE A 115 -8.74 -0.13 -1.48
N ILE A 116 -9.64 -1.01 -1.00
CA ILE A 116 -9.45 -2.47 -1.08
C ILE A 116 -9.42 -2.91 -2.55
N ILE A 117 -10.38 -2.46 -3.37
CA ILE A 117 -10.49 -2.83 -4.78
C ILE A 117 -9.25 -2.38 -5.55
N HIS A 118 -8.79 -1.14 -5.35
CA HIS A 118 -7.62 -0.64 -6.04
C HIS A 118 -6.35 -1.33 -5.56
N LEU A 119 -6.18 -1.55 -4.26
CA LEU A 119 -4.99 -2.21 -3.75
C LEU A 119 -4.88 -3.65 -4.29
N ILE A 120 -5.99 -4.40 -4.30
CA ILE A 120 -6.00 -5.75 -4.88
C ILE A 120 -5.64 -5.77 -6.36
N LYS A 121 -6.15 -4.81 -7.14
CA LYS A 121 -5.79 -4.67 -8.55
C LYS A 121 -4.30 -4.37 -8.71
N THR A 122 -3.76 -3.47 -7.89
CA THR A 122 -2.33 -3.12 -7.88
C THR A 122 -1.45 -4.31 -7.50
N LEU A 123 -1.90 -5.17 -6.58
CA LEU A 123 -1.19 -6.39 -6.22
C LEU A 123 -1.26 -7.48 -7.31
N GLY A 124 -2.16 -7.34 -8.30
CA GLY A 124 -2.29 -8.27 -9.43
C GLY A 124 -2.74 -9.68 -9.03
N VAL A 125 -3.29 -9.86 -7.82
CA VAL A 125 -3.67 -11.17 -7.27
C VAL A 125 -4.99 -11.66 -7.89
N LYS A 126 -5.04 -12.94 -8.26
CA LYS A 126 -6.20 -13.58 -8.91
C LYS A 126 -6.69 -14.82 -8.15
N GLY A 127 -7.91 -15.28 -8.46
CA GLY A 127 -8.46 -16.54 -7.96
C GLY A 127 -8.57 -16.60 -6.43
N LYS A 128 -8.37 -17.78 -5.83
CA LYS A 128 -8.44 -17.97 -4.36
C LYS A 128 -7.48 -17.08 -3.57
N CYS A 129 -6.31 -16.78 -4.14
CA CYS A 129 -5.34 -15.87 -3.53
C CYS A 129 -5.89 -14.45 -3.38
N ARG A 130 -6.78 -14.03 -4.29
CA ARG A 130 -7.42 -12.71 -4.25
C ARG A 130 -8.32 -12.59 -3.03
N THR A 131 -9.21 -13.55 -2.81
CA THR A 131 -10.11 -13.56 -1.64
C THR A 131 -9.32 -13.53 -0.34
N THR A 132 -8.23 -14.32 -0.25
CA THR A 132 -7.33 -14.29 0.91
C THR A 132 -6.69 -12.92 1.12
N ALA A 133 -6.23 -12.27 0.05
CA ALA A 133 -5.67 -10.92 0.13
C ALA A 133 -6.73 -9.87 0.51
N GLU A 134 -7.95 -9.94 -0.03
CA GLU A 134 -9.06 -9.03 0.28
C GLU A 134 -9.42 -9.10 1.76
N MET A 135 -9.55 -10.32 2.31
CA MET A 135 -9.77 -10.52 3.74
C MET A 135 -8.62 -9.97 4.58
N ALA A 136 -7.38 -10.19 4.16
CA ALA A 136 -6.20 -9.74 4.89
C ALA A 136 -6.06 -8.20 4.91
N ILE A 137 -6.35 -7.54 3.78
CA ILE A 137 -6.41 -6.07 3.67
C ILE A 137 -7.52 -5.54 4.57
N SER A 138 -8.74 -6.07 4.44
CA SER A 138 -9.89 -5.64 5.23
C SER A 138 -9.63 -5.79 6.73
N TYR A 139 -9.08 -6.93 7.14
CA TYR A 139 -8.72 -7.20 8.54
C TYR A 139 -7.72 -6.18 9.08
N MET A 140 -6.60 -5.98 8.38
CA MET A 140 -5.56 -5.04 8.82
C MET A 140 -6.08 -3.59 8.84
N TYR A 141 -6.88 -3.21 7.84
CA TYR A 141 -7.48 -1.89 7.72
C TYR A 141 -8.42 -1.60 8.91
N VAL A 142 -9.39 -2.48 9.17
CA VAL A 142 -10.37 -2.34 10.26
C VAL A 142 -9.67 -2.29 11.63
N MET A 143 -8.70 -3.17 11.89
CA MET A 143 -7.96 -3.17 13.17
C MET A 143 -7.17 -1.86 13.38
N THR A 144 -6.58 -1.34 12.31
CA THR A 144 -5.83 -0.08 12.36
C THR A 144 -6.75 1.11 12.58
N MET A 145 -7.86 1.20 11.84
CA MET A 145 -8.84 2.26 11.99
C MET A 145 -9.51 2.23 13.37
N MET A 146 -9.81 1.03 13.89
CA MET A 146 -10.32 0.88 15.26
C MET A 146 -9.31 1.38 16.30
N SER A 147 -8.03 1.05 16.14
CA SER A 147 -6.98 1.52 17.05
C SER A 147 -6.79 3.03 16.98
N LEU A 148 -6.86 3.62 15.79
CA LEU A 148 -6.79 5.08 15.63
C LEU A 148 -7.97 5.78 16.31
N TRP A 149 -9.17 5.24 16.15
CA TRP A 149 -10.38 5.81 16.74
C TRP A 149 -10.41 5.65 18.27
N GLU A 150 -10.21 4.43 18.77
CA GLU A 150 -10.36 4.13 20.21
C GLU A 150 -9.11 4.48 21.02
N ASP A 151 -7.90 4.18 20.53
CA ASP A 151 -6.67 4.31 21.30
C ASP A 151 -5.97 5.65 21.08
N PHE A 152 -6.07 6.21 19.87
CA PHE A 152 -5.49 7.51 19.51
C PHE A 152 -6.50 8.65 19.46
N LYS A 153 -7.79 8.36 19.69
CA LYS A 153 -8.89 9.34 19.77
C LYS A 153 -9.07 10.19 18.51
N PHE A 154 -8.68 9.64 17.35
CA PHE A 154 -8.95 10.28 16.06
C PHE A 154 -10.45 10.52 15.93
N LYS A 155 -10.82 11.70 15.41
CA LYS A 155 -12.21 12.04 15.14
C LYS A 155 -12.63 11.49 13.79
N LYS A 156 -13.94 11.54 13.53
CA LYS A 156 -14.53 11.13 12.25
C LYS A 156 -13.82 11.79 11.07
N ASP A 157 -13.59 13.10 11.14
CA ASP A 157 -12.95 13.83 10.05
C ASP A 157 -11.49 13.42 9.85
N ASP A 158 -10.75 13.15 10.93
CA ASP A 158 -9.37 12.66 10.85
C ASP A 158 -9.32 11.28 10.16
N ILE A 159 -10.20 10.37 10.58
CA ILE A 159 -10.29 9.03 9.98
C ILE A 159 -10.65 9.14 8.50
N GLN A 160 -11.67 9.92 8.14
CA GLN A 160 -12.10 10.04 6.74
C GLN A 160 -11.06 10.73 5.86
N PHE A 161 -10.35 11.73 6.40
CA PHE A 161 -9.21 12.33 5.70
C PHE A 161 -8.11 11.28 5.46
N LEU A 162 -7.78 10.49 6.48
CA LEU A 162 -6.84 9.39 6.35
C LEU A 162 -7.29 8.35 5.29
N GLN A 163 -8.57 8.00 5.24
CA GLN A 163 -9.10 7.10 4.20
C GLN A 163 -8.84 7.64 2.79
N LYS A 164 -9.05 8.94 2.58
CA LYS A 164 -8.77 9.60 1.29
C LYS A 164 -7.29 9.52 0.94
N LYS A 165 -6.40 9.84 1.87
CA LYS A 165 -4.95 9.85 1.63
C LYS A 165 -4.37 8.47 1.35
N ILE A 166 -4.82 7.44 2.06
CA ILE A 166 -4.39 6.07 1.78
C ILE A 166 -4.87 5.63 0.39
N LYS A 167 -6.11 5.99 0.01
CA LYS A 167 -6.62 5.73 -1.35
C LYS A 167 -5.80 6.44 -2.43
N GLU A 168 -5.45 7.70 -2.21
CA GLU A 168 -4.61 8.49 -3.12
C GLU A 168 -3.25 7.83 -3.33
N TYR A 169 -2.59 7.31 -2.30
CA TYR A 169 -1.33 6.59 -2.48
C TYR A 169 -1.46 5.31 -3.32
N VAL A 170 -2.56 4.55 -3.18
CA VAL A 170 -2.81 3.40 -4.05
C VAL A 170 -2.98 3.84 -5.50
N PHE A 171 -3.66 4.96 -5.72
CA PHE A 171 -3.82 5.53 -7.05
C PHE A 171 -2.48 5.97 -7.65
N VAL A 172 -1.62 6.64 -6.87
CA VAL A 172 -0.27 7.02 -7.30
C VAL A 172 0.54 5.80 -7.72
N ILE A 173 0.52 4.71 -6.93
CA ILE A 173 1.23 3.46 -7.29
C ILE A 173 0.68 2.87 -8.60
N LYS A 174 -0.63 3.00 -8.84
CA LYS A 174 -1.26 2.46 -10.04
C LYS A 174 -0.91 3.25 -11.31
N GLU A 175 -0.83 4.57 -11.19
CA GLU A 175 -0.64 5.48 -12.34
C GLU A 175 0.84 5.83 -12.60
N ASN A 176 1.74 5.57 -11.66
CA ASN A 176 3.16 5.92 -11.76
C ASN A 176 4.07 4.69 -11.73
N ASP A 177 4.72 4.37 -12.86
CA ASP A 177 5.59 3.19 -13.00
C ASP A 177 6.94 3.32 -12.23
N ASP A 178 7.30 4.52 -11.72
CA ASP A 178 8.49 4.75 -10.88
C ASP A 178 8.19 4.65 -9.38
N ILE A 179 6.91 4.70 -8.98
CA ILE A 179 6.50 4.69 -7.57
C ILE A 179 5.79 3.39 -7.26
N ASN A 180 6.35 2.63 -6.32
CA ASN A 180 5.75 1.40 -5.86
C ASN A 180 5.78 1.32 -4.32
N ILE A 181 5.23 0.24 -3.76
CA ILE A 181 5.18 0.09 -2.29
C ILE A 181 6.55 0.18 -1.63
N CYS A 182 7.62 -0.24 -2.31
CA CYS A 182 8.97 -0.18 -1.75
C CYS A 182 9.47 1.27 -1.64
N SER A 183 8.98 2.20 -2.46
CA SER A 183 9.24 3.65 -2.31
C SER A 183 8.69 4.15 -0.96
N PHE A 184 7.46 3.74 -0.60
CA PHE A 184 6.86 4.06 0.71
C PHE A 184 7.58 3.37 1.87
N MET A 185 7.96 2.09 1.71
CA MET A 185 8.79 1.39 2.71
C MET A 185 10.13 2.10 2.93
N LYS A 186 10.73 2.64 1.86
CA LYS A 186 11.99 3.37 1.90
C LYS A 186 11.85 4.68 2.69
N CYS A 187 10.78 5.44 2.47
CA CYS A 187 10.45 6.62 3.28
C CYS A 187 10.33 6.27 4.77
N LEU A 188 9.48 5.30 5.11
CA LEU A 188 9.33 4.85 6.51
C LEU A 188 10.63 4.32 7.12
N LYS A 189 11.52 3.71 6.34
CA LYS A 189 12.85 3.28 6.78
C LYS A 189 13.76 4.44 7.13
N LEU A 190 13.80 5.46 6.27
CA LEU A 190 14.69 6.61 6.44
C LEU A 190 14.19 7.59 7.50
N GLU A 191 12.88 7.87 7.53
CA GLU A 191 12.29 8.90 8.39
C GLU A 191 11.82 8.35 9.73
N CYS A 192 11.32 7.11 9.72
CA CYS A 192 10.78 6.46 10.91
C CYS A 192 11.61 5.27 11.40
N GLY A 193 12.74 4.93 10.76
CA GLY A 193 13.59 3.80 11.17
C GLY A 193 12.93 2.42 11.04
N TRP A 194 11.82 2.31 10.29
CA TRP A 194 11.11 1.04 10.11
C TRP A 194 11.85 0.13 9.14
N ARG A 195 12.06 -1.13 9.52
CA ARG A 195 12.79 -2.10 8.68
C ARG A 195 11.83 -3.10 8.06
N PHE A 196 12.00 -3.35 6.77
CA PHE A 196 11.20 -4.28 5.99
C PHE A 196 12.14 -5.26 5.30
N LYS A 197 12.01 -6.56 5.63
CA LYS A 197 12.82 -7.61 4.98
C LYS A 197 12.59 -7.65 3.46
N SER A 198 11.38 -7.33 3.02
CA SER A 198 11.01 -7.23 1.60
C SER A 198 11.76 -6.11 0.90
N LEU A 199 11.89 -4.94 1.53
CA LEU A 199 12.67 -3.83 1.00
C LEU A 199 14.15 -4.18 0.91
N ASP A 200 14.73 -4.76 1.96
CA ASP A 200 16.16 -5.12 1.96
C ASP A 200 16.49 -6.14 0.86
N ARG A 201 15.57 -7.08 0.57
CA ARG A 201 15.71 -8.02 -0.54
C ARG A 201 15.58 -7.32 -1.90
N TYR A 202 14.54 -6.50 -2.06
CA TYR A 202 14.33 -5.75 -3.29
C TYR A 202 15.55 -4.89 -3.64
N GLU A 203 16.11 -4.16 -2.67
CA GLU A 203 17.29 -3.33 -2.90
C GLU A 203 18.55 -4.14 -3.21
N LYS A 204 18.65 -5.38 -2.71
CA LYS A 204 19.75 -6.29 -3.02
C LYS A 204 19.67 -6.81 -4.46
N GLU A 205 18.47 -7.09 -4.94
CA GLU A 205 18.26 -7.70 -6.26
C GLU A 205 18.20 -6.66 -7.39
N TYR A 206 17.59 -5.51 -7.13
CA TYR A 206 17.29 -4.51 -8.16
C TYR A 206 18.01 -3.17 -7.97
N GLY A 207 18.82 -3.05 -6.92
CA GLY A 207 19.51 -1.82 -6.58
C GLY A 207 18.71 -0.92 -5.64
N LYS A 208 19.41 0.08 -5.07
CA LYS A 208 18.81 0.99 -4.08
C LYS A 208 17.70 1.81 -4.73
N ILE A 209 16.59 1.94 -4.01
CA ILE A 209 15.51 2.83 -4.42
C ILE A 209 15.95 4.26 -4.12
N ASP A 210 15.96 5.08 -5.16
CA ASP A 210 16.07 6.52 -5.04
C ASP A 210 14.69 7.12 -4.84
N ILE A 211 14.52 7.85 -3.74
CA ILE A 211 13.28 8.57 -3.41
C ILE A 211 13.44 10.10 -3.55
N GLY A 212 14.51 10.55 -4.21
CA GLY A 212 14.82 11.95 -4.44
C GLY A 212 15.33 12.70 -3.20
N PRO A 213 15.77 13.97 -3.37
CA PRO A 213 16.31 14.77 -2.29
C PRO A 213 15.18 15.19 -1.33
N LYS A 214 15.12 14.50 -0.17
CA LYS A 214 14.15 14.65 0.93
C LYS A 214 12.70 14.28 0.59
N HIS A 215 12.36 13.01 0.82
CA HIS A 215 11.02 12.48 1.14
C HIS A 215 9.83 12.90 0.23
N ALA A 216 10.08 13.24 -1.04
CA ALA A 216 9.18 13.91 -1.99
C ALA A 216 7.85 13.20 -2.38
N ILE A 217 7.43 12.10 -1.75
CA ILE A 217 6.11 11.51 -2.06
C ILE A 217 4.98 12.49 -1.70
N TYR A 218 5.18 13.32 -0.67
CA TYR A 218 4.22 14.34 -0.28
C TYR A 218 4.03 15.46 -1.32
N GLU A 219 5.00 15.73 -2.18
CA GLU A 219 4.87 16.75 -3.25
C GLU A 219 4.09 16.23 -4.47
N LEU A 220 3.95 14.89 -4.60
CA LEU A 220 3.24 14.24 -5.71
C LEU A 220 1.75 14.01 -5.44
N THR A 221 1.26 14.42 -4.26
CA THR A 221 -0.15 14.29 -3.84
C THR A 221 -0.87 15.64 -3.68
N ILE A 222 -0.30 16.70 -4.24
CA ILE A 222 -0.87 18.06 -4.31
C ILE A 222 -1.31 18.37 -5.73
#